data_AF-A0A7M3YHY0-F1
#
_entry.id   AF-A0A7M3YHY0-F1
#
_cell.length_a   1.000
_cell.length_b   1.000
_cell.length_c   1.000
_cell.angle_alpha   90.00
_cell.angle_beta   90.00
_cell.angle_gamma   90.00
#
_symmetry.space_group_name_H-M   'P 1'
#
loop_
_entity.id
_entity.type
_entity.pdbx_description
1 polymer ?
#
loop_
_entity_poly.entity_id
_entity_poly.type
_entity_poly.pdbx_seq_one_letter_code
_entity_poly.pdbx_strand_id
1 'polypeptide(L)'
;LSKSHRKFIEAIGSNGCHEVMVTSPLGLVPRDLEDVWPAGFYDIPVTGDWTVQELERIKSMVQSLLDRHAYQCIINHSGIELDIEGFDVVDTRQGESSGSRTSLQRLNEAVKHSKKELDLRRRKGESLNMDRFKSISRYLYDTDDWLEGCRIRGKPPRWRIEKDGEQVALWFFDRAGFAFSKGAIPSLFEHKTLPCVRLKPSIKWKGDLHLGIIDSYDGKIRRGQDLLVLQNEEPVGLARSLAPGWEWAGTPGRLAKMHQKR
;
A
#
# COMPACT_ATOMS: atom_id res chain seq x y z
N LEU A 1 1.15 -12.76 -11.74
CA LEU A 1 0.20 -13.60 -10.99
C LEU A 1 0.59 -15.07 -11.13
N SER A 2 0.88 -15.75 -10.02
CA SER A 2 1.24 -17.17 -10.00
C SER A 2 0.06 -18.06 -10.38
N LYS A 3 0.32 -19.33 -10.74
CA LYS A 3 -0.72 -20.30 -11.10
C LYS A 3 -1.73 -20.51 -9.96
N SER A 4 -1.24 -20.59 -8.71
CA SER A 4 -2.09 -20.77 -7.53
C SER A 4 -2.98 -19.56 -7.25
N HIS A 5 -2.44 -18.34 -7.35
CA HIS A 5 -3.24 -17.12 -7.20
C HIS A 5 -4.40 -17.06 -8.20
N ARG A 6 -4.17 -17.50 -9.44
CA ARG A 6 -5.24 -17.53 -10.45
C ARG A 6 -6.39 -18.46 -10.04
N LYS A 7 -6.06 -19.65 -9.53
CA LYS A 7 -7.06 -20.59 -9.01
C LYS A 7 -7.85 -20.01 -7.84
N PHE A 8 -7.20 -19.29 -6.93
CA PHE A 8 -7.87 -18.65 -5.80
C PHE A 8 -8.81 -17.54 -6.26
N ILE A 9 -8.36 -16.66 -7.16
CA ILE A 9 -9.21 -15.59 -7.73
C ILE A 9 -10.44 -16.19 -8.43
N GLU A 10 -10.26 -17.27 -9.19
CA GLU A 10 -11.35 -17.99 -9.85
C GLU A 10 -12.32 -18.61 -8.83
N ALA A 11 -11.80 -19.27 -7.78
CA ALA A 11 -12.60 -19.89 -6.74
C ALA A 11 -13.36 -18.86 -5.89
N ILE A 12 -12.75 -17.73 -5.53
CA ILE A 12 -13.40 -16.64 -4.81
C ILE A 12 -14.52 -16.05 -5.68
N GLY A 13 -14.26 -15.81 -6.97
CA GLY A 13 -15.28 -15.39 -7.94
C GLY A 13 -15.98 -14.07 -7.60
N SER A 14 -15.42 -13.30 -6.66
CA SER A 14 -15.99 -12.08 -6.09
C SER A 14 -14.88 -11.06 -5.88
N ASN A 15 -15.24 -9.78 -5.95
CA ASN A 15 -14.36 -8.66 -5.62
C ASN A 15 -14.98 -7.76 -4.54
N GLY A 16 -16.04 -8.27 -3.86
CA GLY A 16 -16.69 -7.61 -2.74
C GLY A 16 -16.15 -8.06 -1.38
N CYS A 17 -15.30 -9.09 -1.35
CA CYS A 17 -14.67 -9.59 -0.13
C CYS A 17 -13.31 -8.92 0.05
N HIS A 18 -12.93 -8.66 1.29
CA HIS A 18 -11.58 -8.22 1.61
C HIS A 18 -10.66 -9.44 1.72
N GLU A 19 -9.56 -9.43 0.97
CA GLU A 19 -8.61 -10.54 0.92
C GLU A 19 -7.36 -10.19 1.72
N VAL A 20 -6.90 -11.14 2.51
CA VAL A 20 -5.70 -11.00 3.33
C VAL A 20 -4.89 -12.28 3.23
N MET A 21 -3.61 -12.15 2.94
CA MET A 21 -2.70 -13.28 2.77
C MET A 21 -1.95 -13.54 4.07
N VAL A 22 -1.99 -14.79 4.52
CA VAL A 22 -1.13 -15.26 5.61
C VAL A 22 0.23 -15.66 5.03
N THR A 23 1.31 -15.16 5.63
CA THR A 23 2.67 -15.35 5.12
C THR A 23 3.72 -15.25 6.23
N SER A 24 4.94 -15.70 5.97
CA SER A 24 6.10 -15.53 6.85
C SER A 24 7.22 -14.79 6.11
N PRO A 25 7.96 -13.85 6.74
CA PRO A 25 7.89 -13.46 8.15
C PRO A 25 6.81 -12.41 8.48
N LEU A 26 6.11 -11.86 7.48
CA LEU A 26 5.23 -10.69 7.67
C LEU A 26 3.97 -10.99 8.50
N GLY A 27 3.57 -12.26 8.63
CA GLY A 27 2.37 -12.69 9.33
C GLY A 27 1.13 -12.51 8.45
N LEU A 28 0.70 -11.27 8.24
CA LEU A 28 -0.57 -10.96 7.59
C LEU A 28 -0.43 -9.75 6.66
N VAL A 29 -0.81 -9.91 5.38
CA VAL A 29 -0.68 -8.87 4.35
C VAL A 29 -2.03 -8.67 3.65
N PRO A 30 -2.67 -7.50 3.76
CA PRO A 30 -3.86 -7.17 2.97
C PRO A 30 -3.56 -7.16 1.47
N ARG A 31 -4.50 -7.60 0.64
CA ARG A 31 -4.38 -7.58 -0.83
C ARG A 31 -4.01 -6.20 -1.35
N ASP A 32 -4.57 -5.14 -0.79
CA ASP A 32 -4.29 -3.76 -1.18
C ASP A 32 -2.80 -3.36 -1.05
N LEU A 33 -2.06 -4.02 -0.15
CA LEU A 33 -0.66 -3.75 0.15
C LEU A 33 0.29 -4.83 -0.39
N GLU A 34 -0.20 -5.76 -1.22
CA GLU A 34 0.61 -6.86 -1.76
C GLU A 34 1.80 -6.38 -2.60
N ASP A 35 1.63 -5.24 -3.28
CA ASP A 35 2.54 -4.73 -4.30
C ASP A 35 3.52 -3.69 -3.73
N VAL A 36 3.55 -3.48 -2.41
CA VAL A 36 4.44 -2.50 -1.74
C VAL A 36 5.46 -3.17 -0.83
N TRP A 37 6.55 -2.46 -0.54
CA TRP A 37 7.55 -2.93 0.41
C TRP A 37 6.94 -3.09 1.82
N PRO A 38 7.23 -4.17 2.56
CA PRO A 38 8.11 -5.28 2.18
C PRO A 38 7.42 -6.34 1.30
N ALA A 39 6.08 -6.42 1.32
CA ALA A 39 5.31 -7.53 0.77
C ALA A 39 5.61 -7.87 -0.70
N GLY A 40 5.71 -6.87 -1.57
CA GLY A 40 5.96 -7.07 -3.00
C GLY A 40 7.42 -7.37 -3.37
N PHE A 41 8.33 -7.42 -2.38
CA PHE A 41 9.78 -7.38 -2.60
C PHE A 41 10.56 -8.44 -1.83
N TYR A 42 9.89 -9.35 -1.13
CA TYR A 42 10.52 -10.55 -0.57
C TYR A 42 10.07 -11.77 -1.38
N ASP A 43 11.02 -12.64 -1.71
CA ASP A 43 10.76 -13.90 -2.42
C ASP A 43 11.21 -15.06 -1.53
N ILE A 44 10.50 -15.22 -0.41
CA ILE A 44 10.72 -16.35 0.50
C ILE A 44 9.44 -17.19 0.47
N PRO A 45 9.50 -18.43 -0.05
CA PRO A 45 8.34 -19.31 -0.04
C PRO A 45 7.99 -19.68 1.40
N VAL A 46 6.71 -19.71 1.71
CA VAL A 46 6.21 -20.25 2.97
C VAL A 46 6.35 -21.78 2.91
N THR A 47 6.96 -22.37 3.94
CA THR A 47 7.15 -23.82 4.07
C THR A 47 5.83 -24.56 4.31
N GLY A 48 4.88 -23.88 4.95
CA GLY A 48 3.61 -24.46 5.42
C GLY A 48 3.72 -25.08 6.82
N ASP A 49 4.95 -25.24 7.32
CA ASP A 49 5.24 -25.58 8.70
C ASP A 49 5.33 -24.29 9.52
N TRP A 50 4.40 -24.11 10.46
CA TRP A 50 4.31 -22.90 11.26
C TRP A 50 4.85 -23.14 12.66
N THR A 51 5.80 -22.30 13.06
CA THR A 51 6.25 -22.26 14.45
C THR A 51 5.17 -21.65 15.36
N VAL A 52 5.24 -21.95 16.66
CA VAL A 52 4.31 -21.38 17.66
C VAL A 52 4.34 -19.85 17.61
N GLN A 53 5.52 -19.25 17.50
CA GLN A 53 5.69 -17.80 17.43
C GLN A 53 5.10 -17.18 16.16
N GLU A 54 5.15 -17.88 15.02
CA GLU A 54 4.49 -17.42 13.79
C GLU A 54 2.97 -17.50 13.92
N LEU A 55 2.45 -18.59 14.48
CA LEU A 55 1.01 -18.75 14.73
C LEU A 55 0.48 -17.68 15.66
N GLU A 56 1.18 -17.40 16.77
CA GLU A 56 0.82 -16.34 17.71
C GLU A 56 0.80 -14.96 17.04
N ARG A 57 1.83 -14.65 16.22
CA ARG A 57 1.89 -13.40 15.46
C ARG A 57 0.71 -13.27 14.50
N ILE A 58 0.41 -14.33 13.75
CA ILE A 58 -0.69 -14.34 12.78
C ILE A 58 -2.03 -14.13 13.49
N LYS A 59 -2.30 -14.88 14.57
CA LYS A 59 -3.54 -14.74 15.36
C LYS A 59 -3.68 -13.32 15.93
N SER A 60 -2.61 -12.75 16.48
CA SER A 60 -2.59 -11.37 16.98
C SER A 60 -2.87 -10.33 15.89
N MET A 61 -2.28 -10.50 14.70
CA MET A 61 -2.51 -9.60 13.57
C MET A 61 -3.94 -9.72 13.00
N VAL A 62 -4.48 -10.94 12.95
CA VAL A 62 -5.87 -11.19 12.57
C VAL A 62 -6.80 -10.50 13.56
N GLN A 63 -6.63 -10.72 14.86
CA GLN A 63 -7.42 -10.04 15.90
C GLN A 63 -7.33 -8.52 15.75
N SER A 64 -6.12 -7.96 15.63
CA SER A 64 -5.92 -6.53 15.44
C SER A 64 -6.61 -5.97 14.18
N LEU A 65 -6.74 -6.78 13.13
CA LEU A 65 -7.46 -6.39 11.91
C LEU A 65 -8.97 -6.41 12.15
N LEU A 66 -9.48 -7.44 12.84
CA LEU A 66 -10.89 -7.58 13.20
C LEU A 66 -11.35 -6.46 14.15
N ASP A 67 -10.53 -6.06 15.12
CA ASP A 67 -10.88 -5.00 16.07
C ASP A 67 -11.02 -3.61 15.41
N ARG A 68 -10.35 -3.41 14.27
CA ARG A 68 -10.33 -2.12 13.55
C ARG A 68 -11.37 -2.01 12.44
N HIS A 69 -12.07 -3.10 12.13
CA HIS A 69 -12.96 -3.18 10.98
C HIS A 69 -14.20 -4.02 11.28
N ALA A 70 -15.34 -3.62 10.75
CA ALA A 70 -16.60 -4.34 10.94
C ALA A 70 -16.75 -5.54 9.99
N TYR A 71 -15.85 -6.54 10.11
CA TYR A 71 -16.05 -7.83 9.42
C TYR A 71 -17.20 -8.59 10.08
N GLN A 72 -17.97 -9.32 9.26
CA GLN A 72 -19.13 -10.08 9.74
C GLN A 72 -18.86 -11.59 9.79
N CYS A 73 -17.93 -12.08 8.97
CA CYS A 73 -17.55 -13.50 8.92
C CYS A 73 -16.12 -13.64 8.40
N ILE A 74 -15.49 -14.77 8.70
CA ILE A 74 -14.14 -15.12 8.24
C ILE A 74 -14.22 -16.40 7.42
N ILE A 75 -13.77 -16.34 6.16
CA ILE A 75 -13.56 -17.54 5.35
C ILE A 75 -12.07 -17.86 5.40
N ASN A 76 -11.71 -18.87 6.18
CA ASN A 76 -10.32 -19.27 6.35
C ASN A 76 -9.91 -20.27 5.26
N HIS A 77 -8.98 -19.85 4.40
CA HIS A 77 -8.34 -20.70 3.39
C HIS A 77 -6.83 -20.79 3.58
N SER A 78 -6.31 -20.40 4.76
CA SER A 78 -4.87 -20.38 5.04
C SER A 78 -4.30 -21.76 5.35
N GLY A 79 -5.11 -22.65 5.92
CA GLY A 79 -4.66 -23.93 6.48
C GLY A 79 -4.12 -23.84 7.90
N ILE A 80 -4.14 -22.66 8.52
CA ILE A 80 -3.91 -22.49 9.95
C ILE A 80 -5.24 -22.60 10.68
N GLU A 81 -5.21 -23.23 11.86
CA GLU A 81 -6.34 -23.24 12.77
C GLU A 81 -6.55 -21.83 13.37
N LEU A 82 -7.65 -21.21 12.98
CA LEU A 82 -8.10 -19.92 13.48
C LEU A 82 -9.40 -20.13 14.24
N ASP A 83 -9.35 -19.93 15.54
CA ASP A 83 -10.51 -19.85 16.41
C ASP A 83 -10.47 -18.46 17.05
N ILE A 84 -11.45 -17.63 16.68
CA ILE A 84 -11.53 -16.23 17.08
C ILE A 84 -12.89 -16.01 17.73
N GLU A 85 -12.87 -15.67 19.02
CA GLU A 85 -14.08 -15.44 19.79
C GLU A 85 -14.95 -14.34 19.14
N GLY A 86 -16.25 -14.61 19.00
CA GLY A 86 -17.22 -13.67 18.44
C GLY A 86 -17.28 -13.61 16.92
N PHE A 87 -16.50 -14.43 16.19
CA PHE A 87 -16.55 -14.51 14.73
C PHE A 87 -16.96 -15.89 14.25
N ASP A 88 -17.81 -15.93 13.21
CA ASP A 88 -18.05 -17.16 12.44
C ASP A 88 -16.87 -17.42 11.51
N VAL A 89 -16.12 -18.50 11.78
CA VAL A 89 -14.94 -18.90 11.02
C VAL A 89 -15.21 -20.17 10.23
N VAL A 90 -15.25 -20.04 8.91
CA VAL A 90 -15.45 -21.16 7.98
C VAL A 90 -14.11 -21.64 7.46
N ASP A 91 -13.59 -22.77 7.97
CA ASP A 91 -12.41 -23.43 7.39
C ASP A 91 -12.77 -24.20 6.10
N THR A 92 -12.19 -23.75 5.00
CA THR A 92 -12.43 -24.31 3.66
C THR A 92 -11.33 -25.28 3.22
N ARG A 93 -10.18 -25.31 3.92
CA ARG A 93 -9.10 -26.25 3.64
C ARG A 93 -9.36 -27.62 4.27
N GLN A 94 -9.76 -27.66 5.54
CA GLN A 94 -10.06 -28.91 6.25
C GLN A 94 -8.92 -29.94 6.15
N GLY A 95 -7.68 -29.48 6.34
CA GLY A 95 -6.47 -30.31 6.23
C GLY A 95 -5.96 -30.59 4.81
N GLU A 96 -6.70 -30.25 3.76
CA GLU A 96 -6.25 -30.44 2.38
C GLU A 96 -5.33 -29.32 1.88
N SER A 97 -4.61 -29.57 0.77
CA SER A 97 -3.81 -28.54 0.10
C SER A 97 -4.69 -27.40 -0.42
N SER A 98 -4.20 -26.16 -0.36
CA SER A 98 -4.94 -24.98 -0.85
C SER A 98 -5.35 -25.08 -2.32
N GLY A 99 -4.59 -25.80 -3.14
CA GLY A 99 -4.89 -25.98 -4.56
C GLY A 99 -5.80 -27.16 -4.92
N SER A 100 -6.30 -27.94 -3.94
CA SER A 100 -7.13 -29.12 -4.22
C SER A 100 -8.51 -28.71 -4.74
N ARG A 101 -9.08 -29.53 -5.64
CA ARG A 101 -10.38 -29.23 -6.25
C ARG A 101 -11.49 -29.08 -5.19
N THR A 102 -11.49 -29.96 -4.20
CA THR A 102 -12.42 -29.99 -3.07
C THR A 102 -12.28 -28.75 -2.19
N SER A 103 -11.05 -28.33 -1.83
CA SER A 103 -10.84 -27.10 -1.05
C SER A 103 -11.30 -25.84 -1.80
N LEU A 104 -11.00 -25.76 -3.09
CA LEU A 104 -11.42 -24.64 -3.94
C LEU A 104 -12.94 -24.61 -4.12
N GLN A 105 -13.59 -25.78 -4.18
CA GLN A 105 -15.05 -25.87 -4.21
C GLN A 105 -15.68 -25.36 -2.92
N ARG A 106 -15.17 -25.79 -1.74
CA ARG A 106 -15.63 -25.26 -0.44
C ARG A 106 -15.43 -23.75 -0.33
N LEU A 107 -14.28 -23.25 -0.78
CA LEU A 107 -14.00 -21.81 -0.83
C LEU A 107 -15.06 -21.07 -1.68
N ASN A 108 -15.36 -21.58 -2.86
CA ASN A 108 -16.38 -21.00 -3.73
C ASN A 108 -17.77 -20.99 -3.09
N GLU A 109 -18.15 -22.09 -2.46
CA GLU A 109 -19.44 -22.24 -1.78
C GLU A 109 -19.56 -21.30 -0.58
N ALA A 110 -18.52 -21.22 0.27
CA ALA A 110 -18.47 -20.31 1.41
C ALA A 110 -18.56 -18.84 1.00
N VAL A 111 -17.86 -18.44 -0.07
CA VAL A 111 -17.93 -17.06 -0.60
C VAL A 111 -19.30 -16.77 -1.18
N LYS A 112 -19.90 -17.70 -1.95
CA LYS A 112 -21.25 -17.53 -2.50
C LYS A 112 -22.32 -17.42 -1.41
N HIS A 113 -22.22 -18.26 -0.37
CA HIS A 113 -23.11 -18.23 0.77
C HIS A 113 -23.02 -16.88 1.49
N SER A 114 -21.82 -16.49 1.92
CA SER A 114 -21.58 -15.21 2.62
C SER A 114 -22.02 -14.02 1.79
N LYS A 115 -21.79 -14.04 0.47
CA LYS A 115 -22.23 -12.99 -0.45
C LYS A 115 -23.75 -12.84 -0.48
N LYS A 116 -24.49 -13.95 -0.42
CA LYS A 116 -25.95 -13.96 -0.42
C LYS A 116 -26.50 -13.49 0.93
N GLU A 117 -25.99 -14.02 2.02
CA GLU A 117 -26.42 -13.67 3.38
C GLU A 117 -26.18 -12.18 3.70
N LEU A 118 -25.06 -11.63 3.23
CA LEU A 118 -24.63 -10.25 3.52
C LEU A 118 -24.99 -9.22 2.42
N ASP A 119 -25.79 -9.59 1.42
CA ASP A 119 -26.08 -8.79 0.20
C ASP A 119 -24.84 -8.12 -0.42
N LEU A 120 -23.70 -8.85 -0.48
CA LEU A 120 -22.45 -8.28 -1.00
C LEU A 120 -22.51 -8.12 -2.52
N ARG A 121 -22.44 -6.87 -2.97
CA ARG A 121 -22.46 -6.53 -4.40
C ARG A 121 -21.08 -6.52 -5.00
N ARG A 122 -21.02 -6.81 -6.31
CA ARG A 122 -19.79 -6.67 -7.08
C ARG A 122 -19.38 -5.20 -7.10
N ARG A 123 -18.11 -4.92 -6.79
CA ARG A 123 -17.56 -3.57 -6.80
C ARG A 123 -17.07 -3.19 -8.20
N LYS A 124 -17.18 -1.92 -8.57
CA LYS A 124 -16.60 -1.39 -9.81
C LYS A 124 -15.07 -1.45 -9.71
N GLY A 125 -14.40 -1.86 -10.80
CA GLY A 125 -12.94 -2.00 -10.83
C GLY A 125 -12.20 -0.70 -10.50
N GLU A 126 -12.70 0.44 -10.97
CA GLU A 126 -12.12 1.76 -10.66
C GLU A 126 -12.17 2.07 -9.16
N SER A 127 -13.30 1.79 -8.50
CA SER A 127 -13.44 1.99 -7.05
C SER A 127 -12.52 1.07 -6.24
N LEU A 128 -12.32 -0.17 -6.69
CA LEU A 128 -11.35 -1.08 -6.06
C LEU A 128 -9.92 -0.58 -6.20
N ASN A 129 -9.54 -0.15 -7.39
CA ASN A 129 -8.22 0.42 -7.63
C ASN A 129 -7.99 1.68 -6.78
N MET A 130 -9.04 2.50 -6.60
CA MET A 130 -8.96 3.71 -5.78
C MET A 130 -8.77 3.35 -4.31
N ASP A 131 -9.57 2.45 -3.74
CA ASP A 131 -9.39 2.00 -2.35
C ASP A 131 -8.00 1.42 -2.12
N ARG A 132 -7.50 0.63 -3.07
CA ARG A 132 -6.14 0.11 -3.03
C ARG A 132 -5.11 1.23 -2.99
N PHE A 133 -5.22 2.25 -3.85
CA PHE A 133 -4.29 3.39 -3.83
C PHE A 133 -4.42 4.24 -2.57
N LYS A 134 -5.60 4.36 -1.99
CA LYS A 134 -5.81 5.00 -0.69
C LYS A 134 -5.13 4.22 0.44
N SER A 135 -5.25 2.89 0.45
CA SER A 135 -4.53 2.02 1.39
C SER A 135 -3.01 2.16 1.25
N ILE A 136 -2.49 2.16 0.02
CA ILE A 136 -1.05 2.38 -0.24
C ILE A 136 -0.62 3.79 0.19
N SER A 137 -1.43 4.81 -0.07
CA SER A 137 -1.13 6.19 0.31
C SER A 137 -1.03 6.33 1.83
N ARG A 138 -2.03 5.84 2.58
CA ARG A 138 -1.98 5.83 4.05
C ARG A 138 -0.78 5.07 4.58
N TYR A 139 -0.40 3.97 3.93
CA TYR A 139 0.79 3.21 4.33
C TYR A 139 2.11 3.96 4.08
N LEU A 140 2.22 4.71 2.97
CA LEU A 140 3.46 5.41 2.60
C LEU A 140 3.59 6.81 3.24
N TYR A 141 2.45 7.48 3.44
CA TYR A 141 2.38 8.92 3.71
C TYR A 141 1.47 9.27 4.89
N ASP A 142 0.90 8.29 5.58
CA ASP A 142 -0.03 8.46 6.71
C ASP A 142 -1.35 9.21 6.37
N THR A 143 -1.61 9.51 5.10
CA THR A 143 -2.86 10.13 4.59
C THR A 143 -3.17 9.66 3.17
N ASP A 144 -4.43 9.66 2.76
CA ASP A 144 -4.90 9.54 1.38
C ASP A 144 -5.63 10.80 0.85
N ASP A 145 -5.63 11.90 1.61
CA ASP A 145 -6.46 13.07 1.31
C ASP A 145 -6.13 13.71 -0.06
N TRP A 146 -4.86 13.63 -0.49
CA TRP A 146 -4.45 14.11 -1.81
C TRP A 146 -5.14 13.39 -2.99
N LEU A 147 -5.74 12.21 -2.76
CA LEU A 147 -6.53 11.46 -3.73
C LEU A 147 -7.98 11.94 -3.82
N GLU A 148 -8.42 12.87 -2.97
CA GLU A 148 -9.78 13.40 -3.02
C GLU A 148 -10.06 14.09 -4.37
N GLY A 149 -11.20 13.72 -4.98
CA GLY A 149 -11.59 14.17 -6.32
C GLY A 149 -10.81 13.52 -7.47
N CYS A 150 -9.84 12.65 -7.19
CA CYS A 150 -9.06 11.99 -8.24
C CYS A 150 -9.81 10.84 -8.92
N ARG A 151 -9.40 10.51 -10.14
CA ARG A 151 -9.85 9.35 -10.91
C ARG A 151 -8.67 8.52 -11.37
N ILE A 152 -8.86 7.21 -11.48
CA ILE A 152 -7.83 6.29 -11.97
C ILE A 152 -8.11 5.94 -13.42
N ARG A 153 -7.11 6.17 -14.27
CA ARG A 153 -7.14 5.88 -15.71
C ARG A 153 -6.01 4.92 -16.10
N GLY A 154 -6.19 4.26 -17.24
CA GLY A 154 -5.20 3.33 -17.80
C GLY A 154 -5.49 1.88 -17.46
N LYS A 155 -4.44 1.06 -17.49
CA LYS A 155 -4.50 -0.38 -17.23
C LYS A 155 -3.18 -0.82 -16.58
N PRO A 156 -3.14 -1.95 -15.84
CA PRO A 156 -1.89 -2.45 -15.30
C PRO A 156 -0.84 -2.67 -16.42
N PRO A 157 0.45 -2.38 -16.19
CA PRO A 157 1.05 -1.85 -14.96
C PRO A 157 1.14 -0.31 -14.96
N ARG A 158 0.39 0.41 -15.79
CA ARG A 158 0.49 1.88 -15.89
C ARG A 158 -0.83 2.52 -15.53
N TRP A 159 -1.03 2.74 -14.24
CA TRP A 159 -2.17 3.48 -13.72
C TRP A 159 -1.82 4.94 -13.56
N ARG A 160 -2.64 5.79 -14.18
CA ARG A 160 -2.59 7.24 -14.07
C ARG A 160 -3.64 7.71 -13.08
N ILE A 161 -3.28 8.68 -12.26
CA ILE A 161 -4.18 9.36 -11.31
C ILE A 161 -4.35 10.79 -11.82
N GLU A 162 -5.60 11.16 -12.10
CA GLU A 162 -5.98 12.46 -12.66
C GLU A 162 -6.92 13.20 -11.70
N LYS A 163 -6.75 14.52 -11.55
CA LYS A 163 -7.66 15.43 -10.85
C LYS A 163 -8.03 16.55 -11.81
N ASP A 164 -9.33 16.79 -12.00
CA ASP A 164 -9.85 17.83 -12.91
C ASP A 164 -9.30 17.76 -14.35
N GLY A 165 -9.01 16.55 -14.83
CA GLY A 165 -8.46 16.31 -16.18
C GLY A 165 -6.94 16.42 -16.29
N GLU A 166 -6.25 16.84 -15.23
CA GLU A 166 -4.78 16.90 -15.18
C GLU A 166 -4.19 15.68 -14.46
N GLN A 167 -3.10 15.13 -14.99
CA GLN A 167 -2.36 14.06 -14.33
C GLN A 167 -1.65 14.59 -13.08
N VAL A 168 -2.01 14.07 -11.90
CA VAL A 168 -1.36 14.40 -10.62
C VAL A 168 -0.33 13.34 -10.21
N ALA A 169 -0.53 12.08 -10.58
CA ALA A 169 0.45 11.03 -10.30
C ALA A 169 0.40 9.87 -11.30
N LEU A 170 1.50 9.12 -11.40
CA LEU A 170 1.56 7.83 -12.06
C LEU A 170 2.01 6.77 -11.05
N TRP A 171 1.33 5.63 -11.01
CA TRP A 171 1.80 4.50 -10.21
C TRP A 171 2.98 3.80 -10.91
N PHE A 172 4.11 3.65 -10.21
CA PHE A 172 5.28 2.92 -10.68
C PHE A 172 5.45 1.63 -9.89
N PHE A 173 5.26 0.49 -10.55
CA PHE A 173 5.39 -0.84 -9.93
C PHE A 173 6.81 -1.12 -9.44
N ASP A 174 7.84 -0.82 -10.23
CA ASP A 174 9.24 -1.15 -9.89
C ASP A 174 9.71 -0.54 -8.56
N ARG A 175 9.15 0.62 -8.19
CA ARG A 175 9.46 1.33 -6.94
C ARG A 175 8.33 1.24 -5.91
N ALA A 176 7.24 0.58 -6.27
CA ALA A 176 5.97 0.52 -5.54
C ALA A 176 5.56 1.85 -4.90
N GLY A 177 5.50 2.90 -5.73
CA GLY A 177 5.21 4.24 -5.24
C GLY A 177 4.67 5.18 -6.31
N PHE A 178 4.01 6.23 -5.86
CA PHE A 178 3.41 7.26 -6.72
C PHE A 178 4.48 8.21 -7.26
N ALA A 179 4.51 8.42 -8.57
CA ALA A 179 5.31 9.46 -9.21
C ALA A 179 4.45 10.69 -9.43
N PHE A 180 4.59 11.63 -8.50
CA PHE A 180 3.86 12.89 -8.52
C PHE A 180 4.34 13.79 -9.66
N SER A 181 3.36 14.44 -10.31
CA SER A 181 3.59 15.47 -11.30
C SER A 181 3.72 16.84 -10.63
N LYS A 182 4.05 17.87 -11.41
CA LYS A 182 4.01 19.27 -10.97
C LYS A 182 2.61 19.69 -10.49
N GLY A 183 1.54 19.19 -11.11
CA GLY A 183 0.16 19.54 -10.76
C GLY A 183 -0.27 19.03 -9.38
N ALA A 184 0.41 18.01 -8.83
CA ALA A 184 0.13 17.52 -7.49
C ALA A 184 0.68 18.40 -6.36
N ILE A 185 1.66 19.27 -6.64
CA ILE A 185 2.38 20.04 -5.62
C ILE A 185 1.44 20.81 -4.67
N PRO A 186 0.43 21.57 -5.16
CA PRO A 186 -0.48 22.29 -4.28
C PRO A 186 -1.26 21.36 -3.33
N SER A 187 -1.81 20.27 -3.87
CA SER A 187 -2.57 19.26 -3.09
C SER A 187 -1.70 18.58 -2.03
N LEU A 188 -0.47 18.18 -2.40
CA LEU A 188 0.47 17.55 -1.46
C LEU A 188 0.88 18.48 -0.33
N PHE A 189 1.00 19.79 -0.61
CA PHE A 189 1.30 20.80 0.41
C PHE A 189 0.11 21.02 1.35
N GLU A 190 -1.08 21.22 0.79
CA GLU A 190 -2.33 21.41 1.54
C GLU A 190 -2.58 20.26 2.54
N HIS A 191 -2.43 19.02 2.07
CA HIS A 191 -2.67 17.82 2.87
C HIS A 191 -1.45 17.33 3.64
N LYS A 192 -0.32 18.06 3.63
CA LYS A 192 0.92 17.70 4.34
C LYS A 192 1.37 16.27 4.07
N THR A 193 1.23 15.81 2.82
CA THR A 193 1.42 14.40 2.45
C THR A 193 2.88 13.96 2.49
N LEU A 194 3.83 14.86 2.26
CA LEU A 194 5.25 14.53 2.16
C LEU A 194 6.08 15.29 3.21
N PRO A 195 7.19 14.69 3.70
CA PRO A 195 8.17 15.42 4.49
C PRO A 195 8.71 16.63 3.73
N CYS A 196 8.95 17.72 4.46
CA CYS A 196 9.37 18.98 3.91
C CYS A 196 10.89 19.20 4.03
N VAL A 197 11.45 19.85 3.01
CA VAL A 197 12.79 20.44 3.03
C VAL A 197 12.65 21.91 2.71
N ARG A 198 13.15 22.77 3.60
CA ARG A 198 13.14 24.23 3.45
C ARG A 198 14.47 24.70 2.88
N LEU A 199 14.41 25.51 1.83
CA LEU A 199 15.58 26.13 1.23
C LEU A 199 15.86 27.48 1.87
N LYS A 200 17.14 27.89 1.87
CA LYS A 200 17.54 29.22 2.29
C LYS A 200 16.84 30.29 1.44
N PRO A 201 16.22 31.33 2.04
CA PRO A 201 15.47 32.37 1.32
C PRO A 201 16.26 33.07 0.20
N SER A 202 17.55 33.32 0.42
CA SER A 202 18.42 34.08 -0.48
C SER A 202 19.00 33.28 -1.65
N ILE A 203 18.77 31.97 -1.72
CA ILE A 203 19.39 31.10 -2.72
C ILE A 203 18.37 30.69 -3.78
N LYS A 204 18.61 31.10 -5.04
CA LYS A 204 17.80 30.63 -6.16
C LYS A 204 18.01 29.13 -6.40
N TRP A 205 16.98 28.33 -6.17
CA TRP A 205 17.06 26.88 -6.34
C TRP A 205 17.31 26.45 -7.79
N LYS A 206 18.40 25.71 -8.01
CA LYS A 206 18.77 25.10 -9.29
C LYS A 206 19.29 23.68 -9.04
N GLY A 207 18.68 22.69 -9.69
CA GLY A 207 19.15 21.30 -9.64
C GLY A 207 18.86 20.60 -8.32
N ASP A 208 19.74 19.68 -7.95
CA ASP A 208 19.55 18.77 -6.81
C ASP A 208 19.77 19.46 -5.45
N LEU A 209 19.30 18.83 -4.38
CA LEU A 209 19.47 19.34 -3.02
C LEU A 209 20.81 18.91 -2.44
N HIS A 210 21.50 19.86 -1.79
CA HIS A 210 22.73 19.66 -1.04
C HIS A 210 22.74 20.57 0.20
N LEU A 211 23.57 20.27 1.20
CA LEU A 211 23.59 21.01 2.48
C LEU A 211 23.70 22.54 2.34
N GLY A 212 24.44 23.01 1.33
CA GLY A 212 24.67 24.44 1.13
C GLY A 212 23.40 25.26 0.88
N ILE A 213 22.36 24.66 0.30
CA ILE A 213 21.11 25.35 -0.06
C ILE A 213 19.93 25.07 0.89
N ILE A 214 20.06 24.04 1.72
CA ILE A 214 19.03 23.64 2.68
C ILE A 214 19.19 24.50 3.94
N ASP A 215 18.07 25.00 4.43
CA ASP A 215 17.97 25.70 5.72
C ASP A 215 17.57 24.72 6.82
N SER A 216 16.50 23.97 6.60
CA SER A 216 15.99 22.95 7.52
C SER A 216 15.25 21.83 6.78
N TYR A 217 15.02 20.70 7.44
CA TYR A 217 14.31 19.55 6.88
C TYR A 217 13.68 18.70 7.99
N ASP A 218 12.66 17.94 7.64
CA ASP A 218 12.00 17.03 8.59
C ASP A 218 12.92 15.86 8.98
N GLY A 219 12.99 15.54 10.27
CA GLY A 219 13.95 14.55 10.79
C GLY A 219 13.68 13.09 10.39
N LYS A 220 12.45 12.75 9.96
CA LYS A 220 12.03 11.37 9.64
C LYS A 220 12.05 11.05 8.15
N ILE A 221 12.99 11.62 7.40
CA ILE A 221 13.17 11.30 5.97
C ILE A 221 13.76 9.89 5.79
N ARG A 222 13.14 9.08 4.93
CA ARG A 222 13.65 7.77 4.51
C ARG A 222 14.38 7.86 3.17
N ARG A 223 15.34 6.96 2.94
CA ARG A 223 15.98 6.81 1.62
C ARG A 223 14.93 6.47 0.56
N GLY A 224 14.96 7.17 -0.58
CA GLY A 224 14.04 6.97 -1.69
C GLY A 224 12.66 7.61 -1.54
N GLN A 225 12.39 8.27 -0.42
CA GLN A 225 11.13 8.97 -0.16
C GLN A 225 11.05 10.27 -0.99
N ASP A 226 9.86 10.58 -1.51
CA ASP A 226 9.59 11.87 -2.14
C ASP A 226 9.42 12.95 -1.06
N LEU A 227 9.90 14.16 -1.36
CA LEU A 227 10.02 15.30 -0.46
C LEU A 227 9.37 16.52 -1.10
N LEU A 228 8.66 17.29 -0.28
CA LEU A 228 8.16 18.60 -0.68
C LEU A 228 9.23 19.66 -0.43
N VAL A 229 9.58 20.42 -1.46
CA VAL A 229 10.59 21.48 -1.36
C VAL A 229 9.88 22.81 -1.16
N LEU A 230 10.18 23.47 -0.04
CA LEU A 230 9.63 24.76 0.34
C LEU A 230 10.68 25.85 0.22
N GLN A 231 10.27 27.04 -0.20
CA GLN A 231 11.09 28.24 -0.11
C GLN A 231 10.19 29.43 0.24
N ASN A 232 10.54 30.17 1.28
CA ASN A 232 9.69 31.23 1.85
C ASN A 232 8.27 30.72 2.19
N GLU A 233 8.20 29.52 2.78
CA GLU A 233 6.95 28.79 3.11
C GLU A 233 6.03 28.45 1.92
N GLU A 234 6.47 28.67 0.69
CA GLU A 234 5.74 28.29 -0.52
C GLU A 234 6.29 26.98 -1.11
N PRO A 235 5.42 26.08 -1.62
CA PRO A 235 5.85 24.85 -2.26
C PRO A 235 6.39 25.14 -3.67
N VAL A 236 7.70 24.95 -3.84
CA VAL A 236 8.44 25.27 -5.08
C VAL A 236 8.79 24.04 -5.92
N GLY A 237 8.64 22.83 -5.41
CA GLY A 237 8.90 21.62 -6.18
C GLY A 237 8.94 20.33 -5.35
N LEU A 238 9.40 19.26 -6.00
CA LEU A 238 9.57 17.95 -5.40
C LEU A 238 10.99 17.43 -5.65
N ALA A 239 11.52 16.75 -4.63
CA ALA A 239 12.80 16.05 -4.69
C ALA A 239 12.64 14.64 -4.10
N ARG A 240 13.60 13.76 -4.39
CA ARG A 240 13.62 12.41 -3.85
C ARG A 240 14.89 12.17 -3.06
N SER A 241 14.74 11.73 -1.82
CA SER A 241 15.86 11.52 -0.91
C SER A 241 16.80 10.41 -1.39
N LEU A 242 18.12 10.63 -1.31
CA LEU A 242 19.14 9.63 -1.62
C LEU A 242 19.64 8.88 -0.38
N ALA A 243 19.40 9.45 0.81
CA ALA A 243 19.87 8.97 2.11
C ALA A 243 18.83 9.26 3.20
N PRO A 244 18.74 8.48 4.28
CA PRO A 244 17.87 8.81 5.40
C PRO A 244 18.27 10.16 6.05
N GLY A 245 17.32 10.86 6.66
CA GLY A 245 17.50 12.22 7.17
C GLY A 245 18.60 12.38 8.24
N TRP A 246 18.90 11.32 9.00
CA TRP A 246 19.99 11.33 9.98
C TRP A 246 21.38 11.42 9.31
N GLU A 247 21.54 10.96 8.07
CA GLU A 247 22.79 11.11 7.31
C GLU A 247 22.97 12.52 6.74
N TRP A 248 21.92 13.33 6.66
CA TRP A 248 22.02 14.65 6.04
C TRP A 248 22.87 15.61 6.89
N ALA A 249 22.99 15.37 8.20
CA ALA A 249 23.80 16.15 9.11
C ALA A 249 25.30 15.96 8.81
N GLY A 250 25.86 16.85 7.97
CA GLY A 250 27.29 16.88 7.66
C GLY A 250 27.73 16.07 6.44
N THR A 251 26.80 15.42 5.71
CA THR A 251 27.13 14.73 4.45
C THR A 251 27.35 15.73 3.31
N PRO A 252 28.57 15.83 2.75
CA PRO A 252 28.83 16.67 1.60
C PRO A 252 28.19 16.06 0.34
N GLY A 253 27.85 16.94 -0.62
CA GLY A 253 27.32 16.52 -1.91
C GLY A 253 25.80 16.42 -1.97
N ARG A 254 25.31 15.56 -2.86
CA ARG A 254 23.89 15.47 -3.23
C ARG A 254 23.11 14.67 -2.18
N LEU A 255 22.13 15.30 -1.54
CA LEU A 255 21.24 14.70 -0.54
C LEU A 255 19.91 14.22 -1.12
N ALA A 256 19.35 14.96 -2.07
CA ALA A 256 18.12 14.57 -2.75
C ALA A 256 18.15 14.98 -4.23
N LYS A 257 17.57 14.16 -5.10
CA LYS A 257 17.48 14.41 -6.54
C LYS A 257 16.21 15.19 -6.86
N MET A 258 16.31 16.32 -7.55
CA MET A 258 15.15 17.07 -8.03
C MET A 258 14.40 16.29 -9.11
N HIS A 259 13.06 16.30 -9.09
CA HIS A 259 12.28 15.70 -10.18
C HIS A 259 11.04 16.51 -10.62
N GLN A 260 10.54 17.46 -9.83
CA GLN A 260 9.52 18.43 -10.28
C GLN A 260 9.84 19.83 -9.75
N LYS A 261 9.50 20.86 -10.52
CA LYS A 261 9.66 22.27 -10.12
C LYS A 261 8.46 23.12 -10.53
N ARG A 262 7.96 23.95 -9.61
CA ARG A 262 6.86 24.88 -9.84
C ARG A 262 7.31 26.09 -10.66
#